data_AF-A0A7X6KW19-F1
#
_entry.id   AF-A0A7X6KW19-F1
#
_cell.length_a   1.000
_cell.length_b   1.000
_cell.length_c   1.000
_cell.angle_alpha   90.00
_cell.angle_beta   90.00
_cell.angle_gamma   90.00
#
_symmetry.space_group_name_H-M   'P 1'
#
loop_
_entity.id
_entity.type
_entity.pdbx_description
1 polymer ?
#
loop_
_entity_poly.entity_id
_entity_poly.type
_entity_poly.pdbx_seq_one_letter_code
_entity_poly.pdbx_strand_id
1 'polypeptide(L)'
;MTSTTPADLDDRARLWTGWAQAADEEEAYPLAERLVAGIRGLDGDALTPVAHARLLLRLGRPTEALALLPRQDPGELIAERPRDWNDVIALACLAAQGDDEARGALMRWGADAGSAHGDQLADLLATIGAQTGDLALADDAARRLRPGCTPGRLRRRVTAVLAQRPRQDPYRIADTVTDCATALVEAQPPADEDPGVLTEVLDDLARRGDREGPTLLLTALDRLRPGSPAIEALLRDRAMRPGHWRSTWFLAALVAAFVVVCVGVDQFGWPSALIAGSGPALVVTGWKGWPTLYPQLGPADNAALRRIRSGGSSRALTVALGLLGSVCGAILALIVVVLVLTAIDPNADSGDSTAADLALGLAVVAGLLCGPQLLLSLRRRSSARLARRKRAAGRAREAVDLGRCVCWNAGAIRGSDADGYADQHLVRSDPTAAAGLDLGGTLPAGVRECPDTHRRWLLVPGGDRGRSILLPGTVPEPAVPAPDTTTGGYL
;
A
#
# COMPACT_ATOMS: atom_id res chain seq x y z
N MET A 1 20.80 -42.77 13.00
CA MET A 1 21.66 -42.02 12.06
C MET A 1 21.36 -42.58 10.68
N THR A 2 20.41 -41.96 9.98
CA THR A 2 20.07 -42.29 8.59
C THR A 2 21.16 -41.71 7.69
N SER A 3 21.85 -42.57 6.94
CA SER A 3 22.83 -42.15 5.93
C SER A 3 22.12 -41.32 4.87
N THR A 4 22.36 -40.00 4.85
CA THR A 4 21.88 -39.14 3.77
C THR A 4 22.62 -39.52 2.49
N THR A 5 21.90 -39.89 1.42
CA THR A 5 22.55 -40.27 0.16
C THR A 5 22.96 -39.02 -0.63
N PRO A 6 24.00 -39.08 -1.50
CA PRO A 6 24.42 -37.94 -2.31
C PRO A 6 23.28 -37.34 -3.17
N ALA A 7 22.37 -38.19 -3.67
CA ALA A 7 21.18 -37.75 -4.41
C ALA A 7 20.23 -36.89 -3.56
N ASP A 8 20.15 -37.15 -2.25
CA ASP A 8 19.34 -36.36 -1.31
C ASP A 8 19.95 -34.97 -1.03
N LEU A 9 21.28 -34.84 -1.18
CA LEU A 9 21.98 -33.56 -1.02
C LEU A 9 21.81 -32.70 -2.27
N ASP A 10 21.91 -33.30 -3.46
CA ASP A 10 21.71 -32.60 -4.74
C ASP A 10 20.26 -32.13 -4.92
N ASP A 11 19.27 -32.96 -4.55
CA ASP A 11 17.85 -32.55 -4.55
C ASP A 11 17.61 -31.38 -3.58
N ARG A 12 18.24 -31.43 -2.40
CA ARG A 12 18.13 -30.38 -1.39
C ARG A 12 18.78 -29.06 -1.83
N ALA A 13 19.98 -29.12 -2.41
CA ALA A 13 20.65 -27.95 -2.96
C ALA A 13 19.84 -27.28 -4.09
N ARG A 14 19.25 -28.09 -4.98
CA ARG A 14 18.34 -27.60 -6.04
C ARG A 14 17.08 -26.96 -5.46
N LEU A 15 16.46 -27.60 -4.48
CA LEU A 15 15.27 -27.09 -3.81
C LEU A 15 15.53 -25.75 -3.11
N TRP A 16 16.62 -25.66 -2.34
CA TRP A 16 17.02 -24.44 -1.64
C TRP A 16 17.42 -23.34 -2.61
N THR A 17 18.04 -23.68 -3.75
CA THR A 17 18.31 -22.73 -4.83
C THR A 17 17.02 -22.13 -5.38
N GLY A 18 15.99 -22.97 -5.61
CA GLY A 18 14.66 -22.50 -6.03
C GLY A 18 14.04 -21.54 -5.01
N TRP A 19 14.09 -21.88 -3.72
CA TRP A 19 13.59 -21.01 -2.65
C TRP A 19 14.36 -19.70 -2.55
N ALA A 20 15.69 -19.73 -2.68
CA ALA A 20 16.54 -18.54 -2.65
C ALA A 20 16.25 -17.61 -3.84
N GLN A 21 16.08 -18.16 -5.05
CA GLN A 21 15.70 -17.40 -6.23
C GLN A 21 14.32 -16.76 -6.05
N ALA A 22 13.32 -17.52 -5.57
CA ALA A 22 12.00 -16.99 -5.29
C ALA A 22 12.07 -15.88 -4.22
N ALA A 23 12.88 -16.04 -3.18
CA ALA A 23 13.06 -15.00 -2.15
C ALA A 23 13.72 -13.73 -2.71
N ASP A 24 14.70 -13.84 -3.61
CA ASP A 24 15.34 -12.70 -4.28
C ASP A 24 14.39 -12.01 -5.26
N GLU A 25 13.61 -12.77 -6.03
CA GLU A 25 12.59 -12.24 -6.94
C GLU A 25 11.54 -11.45 -6.19
N GLU A 26 11.16 -11.93 -5.00
CA GLU A 26 10.23 -11.28 -4.09
C GLU A 26 10.83 -10.15 -3.27
N GLU A 27 12.14 -9.94 -3.32
CA GLU A 27 12.85 -8.94 -2.51
C GLU A 27 12.85 -9.21 -1.00
N ALA A 28 12.65 -10.47 -0.60
CA ALA A 28 12.91 -10.94 0.75
C ALA A 28 14.43 -11.17 0.93
N TYR A 29 15.25 -10.15 0.67
CA TYR A 29 16.71 -10.29 0.55
C TYR A 29 17.40 -10.92 1.77
N PRO A 30 17.04 -10.59 3.03
CA PRO A 30 17.63 -11.25 4.19
C PRO A 30 17.33 -12.76 4.24
N LEU A 31 16.15 -13.16 3.76
CA LEU A 31 15.77 -14.57 3.67
C LEU A 31 16.51 -15.26 2.53
N ALA A 32 16.63 -14.61 1.37
CA ALA A 32 17.41 -15.11 0.23
C ALA A 32 18.88 -15.33 0.61
N GLU A 33 19.49 -14.39 1.33
CA GLU A 33 20.88 -14.49 1.81
C GLU A 33 21.07 -15.67 2.77
N ARG A 34 20.15 -15.88 3.72
CA ARG A 34 20.19 -17.02 4.64
C ARG A 34 20.05 -18.36 3.90
N LEU A 35 19.15 -18.42 2.93
CA LEU A 35 19.00 -19.60 2.07
C LEU A 35 20.30 -19.88 1.30
N VAL A 36 20.92 -18.85 0.69
CA VAL A 36 22.20 -19.00 -0.02
C VAL A 36 23.33 -19.44 0.90
N ALA A 37 23.40 -18.90 2.12
CA ALA A 37 24.38 -19.32 3.14
C ALA A 37 24.18 -20.80 3.52
N GLY A 38 22.93 -21.26 3.65
CA GLY A 38 22.60 -22.67 3.87
C GLY A 38 23.11 -23.58 2.76
N ILE A 39 22.90 -23.21 1.48
CA ILE A 39 23.32 -24.04 0.35
C ILE A 39 24.84 -24.20 0.32
N ARG A 40 25.60 -23.15 0.62
CA ARG A 40 27.08 -23.21 0.71
C ARG A 40 27.56 -24.20 1.78
N GLY A 41 26.79 -24.39 2.86
CA GLY A 41 27.09 -25.38 3.90
C GLY A 41 26.84 -26.83 3.48
N LEU A 42 26.20 -27.07 2.32
CA LEU A 42 25.94 -28.41 1.77
C LEU A 42 27.02 -28.87 0.77
N ASP A 43 28.11 -28.12 0.59
CA ASP A 43 29.15 -28.36 -0.45
C ASP A 43 28.59 -28.42 -1.89
N GLY A 44 27.38 -27.93 -2.13
CA GLY A 44 26.77 -27.88 -3.47
C GLY A 44 27.20 -26.65 -4.28
N ASP A 45 27.24 -26.79 -5.60
CA ASP A 45 27.34 -25.65 -6.54
C ASP A 45 26.04 -24.82 -6.47
N ALA A 46 26.04 -23.87 -5.54
CA ALA A 46 24.89 -23.14 -5.04
C ALA A 46 24.61 -21.85 -5.82
N LEU A 47 23.42 -21.73 -6.41
CA LEU A 47 23.00 -20.63 -7.28
C LEU A 47 23.94 -20.37 -8.47
N THR A 48 23.40 -19.87 -9.58
CA THR A 48 24.30 -19.30 -10.60
C THR A 48 25.05 -18.13 -9.97
N PRO A 49 26.38 -17.99 -10.19
CA PRO A 49 27.16 -16.86 -9.64
C PRO A 49 26.51 -15.50 -9.94
N VAL A 50 25.83 -15.39 -11.08
CA VAL A 50 25.06 -14.23 -11.52
C VAL A 50 23.92 -13.86 -10.57
N ALA A 51 23.12 -14.85 -10.16
CA ALA A 51 21.97 -14.62 -9.29
C ALA A 51 22.43 -14.21 -7.89
N HIS A 52 23.53 -14.79 -7.41
CA HIS A 52 24.14 -14.38 -6.15
C HIS A 52 24.75 -12.97 -6.25
N ALA A 53 25.50 -12.65 -7.32
CA ALA A 53 26.03 -11.31 -7.54
C ALA A 53 24.91 -10.27 -7.57
N ARG A 54 23.77 -10.56 -8.24
CA ARG A 54 22.59 -9.69 -8.24
C ARG A 54 22.02 -9.46 -6.85
N LEU A 55 21.90 -10.51 -6.03
CA LEU A 55 21.44 -10.40 -4.64
C LEU A 55 22.39 -9.52 -3.82
N LEU A 56 23.70 -9.75 -3.90
CA LEU A 56 24.71 -8.96 -3.19
C LEU A 56 24.71 -7.49 -3.63
N LEU A 57 24.54 -7.23 -4.92
CA LEU A 57 24.36 -5.88 -5.45
C LEU A 57 23.14 -5.23 -4.80
N ARG A 58 21.97 -5.89 -4.75
CA ARG A 58 20.75 -5.35 -4.12
C ARG A 58 20.89 -5.12 -2.61
N LEU A 59 21.72 -5.90 -1.94
CA LEU A 59 22.10 -5.72 -0.53
C LEU A 59 23.12 -4.59 -0.30
N GLY A 60 23.59 -3.90 -1.35
CA GLY A 60 24.57 -2.82 -1.23
C GLY A 60 26.00 -3.31 -1.05
N ARG A 61 26.32 -4.52 -1.51
CA ARG A 61 27.67 -5.12 -1.47
C ARG A 61 28.22 -5.31 -2.89
N PRO A 62 28.37 -4.24 -3.70
CA PRO A 62 28.74 -4.36 -5.11
C PRO A 62 30.15 -4.93 -5.32
N THR A 63 31.09 -4.68 -4.40
CA THR A 63 32.45 -5.23 -4.49
C THR A 63 32.46 -6.75 -4.33
N GLU A 64 31.66 -7.29 -3.41
CA GLU A 64 31.53 -8.74 -3.22
C GLU A 64 30.77 -9.39 -4.37
N ALA A 65 29.74 -8.72 -4.89
CA ALA A 65 29.02 -9.15 -6.08
C ALA A 65 29.96 -9.28 -7.29
N LEU A 66 30.80 -8.27 -7.52
CA LEU A 66 31.76 -8.27 -8.62
C LEU A 66 32.79 -9.39 -8.50
N ALA A 67 33.20 -9.74 -7.26
CA ALA A 67 34.15 -10.82 -7.01
C ALA A 67 33.60 -12.23 -7.32
N LEU A 68 32.27 -12.40 -7.37
CA LEU A 68 31.64 -13.66 -7.78
C LEU A 68 31.55 -13.84 -9.29
N LEU A 69 31.67 -12.75 -10.05
CA LEU A 69 31.55 -12.79 -11.50
C LEU A 69 32.90 -13.19 -12.13
N PRO A 70 32.88 -13.83 -13.32
CA PRO A 70 34.10 -14.06 -14.09
C PRO A 70 34.90 -12.77 -14.24
N ARG A 71 36.22 -12.83 -14.04
CA ARG A 71 37.08 -11.64 -14.20
C ARG A 71 36.96 -11.12 -15.62
N GLN A 72 36.49 -9.89 -15.73
CA GLN A 72 36.35 -9.14 -16.97
C GLN A 72 37.16 -7.87 -16.86
N ASP A 73 37.81 -7.46 -17.96
CA ASP A 73 38.48 -6.17 -18.02
C ASP A 73 37.39 -5.07 -18.00
N PRO A 74 37.38 -4.16 -17.00
CA PRO A 74 36.43 -3.05 -16.96
C PRO A 74 36.45 -2.20 -18.24
N GLY A 75 37.63 -2.06 -18.87
CA GLY A 75 37.76 -1.30 -20.12
C GLY A 75 37.01 -1.96 -21.29
N GLU A 76 37.09 -3.29 -21.40
CA GLU A 76 36.34 -4.06 -22.40
C GLU A 76 34.84 -3.97 -22.15
N LEU A 77 34.38 -4.09 -20.90
CA LEU A 77 32.96 -4.00 -20.54
C LEU A 77 32.33 -2.64 -20.87
N ILE A 78 33.09 -1.55 -20.71
CA ILE A 78 32.62 -0.19 -20.98
C ILE A 78 32.62 0.10 -22.49
N ALA A 79 33.64 -0.37 -23.21
CA ALA A 79 33.83 -0.12 -24.63
C ALA A 79 32.93 -1.00 -25.51
N GLU A 80 32.72 -2.26 -25.12
CA GLU A 80 31.92 -3.23 -25.85
C GLU A 80 30.47 -3.30 -25.34
N ARG A 81 29.59 -3.90 -26.16
CA ARG A 81 28.21 -4.17 -25.74
C ARG A 81 28.18 -5.39 -24.81
N PRO A 82 27.46 -5.35 -23.68
CA PRO A 82 27.20 -6.53 -22.84
C PRO A 82 26.74 -7.73 -23.67
N ARG A 83 27.47 -8.83 -23.57
CA ARG A 83 27.26 -10.09 -24.31
C ARG A 83 26.22 -10.95 -23.61
N ASP A 84 26.20 -10.93 -22.29
CA ASP A 84 25.28 -11.69 -21.46
C ASP A 84 24.87 -10.92 -20.19
N TRP A 85 24.18 -11.61 -19.26
CA TRP A 85 23.74 -11.01 -18.00
C TRP A 85 24.87 -10.84 -16.97
N ASN A 86 25.99 -11.56 -17.11
CA ASN A 86 27.16 -11.35 -16.26
C ASN A 86 27.73 -9.96 -16.49
N ASP A 87 27.90 -9.58 -17.76
CA ASP A 87 28.41 -8.25 -18.15
C ASP A 87 27.51 -7.14 -17.62
N VAL A 88 26.18 -7.33 -17.71
CA VAL A 88 25.19 -6.36 -17.21
C VAL A 88 25.30 -6.19 -15.69
N ILE A 89 25.42 -7.29 -14.93
CA ILE A 89 25.57 -7.22 -13.47
C ILE A 89 26.96 -6.67 -13.09
N ALA A 90 28.02 -7.00 -13.84
CA ALA A 90 29.36 -6.45 -13.62
C ALA A 90 29.37 -4.92 -13.79
N LEU A 91 28.81 -4.41 -14.89
CA LEU A 91 28.61 -2.98 -15.12
C LEU A 91 27.77 -2.33 -14.02
N ALA A 92 26.70 -3.00 -13.57
CA ALA A 92 25.87 -2.52 -12.47
C ALA A 92 26.65 -2.42 -11.15
N CYS A 93 27.54 -3.38 -10.86
CA CYS A 93 28.40 -3.35 -9.68
C CYS A 93 29.46 -2.25 -9.75
N LEU A 94 30.06 -2.01 -10.93
CA LEU A 94 30.98 -0.90 -11.15
C LEU A 94 30.26 0.45 -10.99
N ALA A 95 29.08 0.60 -11.59
CA ALA A 95 28.24 1.79 -11.47
C ALA A 95 27.82 2.07 -10.02
N ALA A 96 27.48 1.03 -9.25
CA ALA A 96 27.16 1.15 -7.82
C ALA A 96 28.36 1.55 -6.96
N GLN A 97 29.59 1.30 -7.43
CA GLN A 97 30.84 1.76 -6.81
C GLN A 97 31.22 3.20 -7.23
N GLY A 98 30.41 3.86 -8.06
CA GLY A 98 30.63 5.24 -8.49
C GLY A 98 31.31 5.39 -9.86
N ASP A 99 31.43 4.31 -10.64
CA ASP A 99 31.96 4.39 -12.01
C ASP A 99 30.90 4.96 -12.97
N ASP A 100 31.08 6.23 -13.33
CA ASP A 100 30.19 6.97 -14.22
C ASP A 100 30.21 6.44 -15.66
N GLU A 101 31.33 5.88 -16.13
CA GLU A 101 31.45 5.33 -17.48
C GLU A 101 30.69 4.01 -17.59
N ALA A 102 30.84 3.12 -16.60
CA ALA A 102 30.07 1.88 -16.49
C ALA A 102 28.57 2.17 -16.38
N ARG A 103 28.19 3.19 -15.60
CA ARG A 103 26.81 3.68 -15.52
C ARG A 103 26.28 4.15 -16.88
N GLY A 104 27.07 4.93 -17.60
CA GLY A 104 26.76 5.38 -18.95
C GLY A 104 26.60 4.22 -19.94
N ALA A 105 27.48 3.22 -19.89
CA ALA A 105 27.40 2.01 -20.72
C ALA A 105 26.12 1.22 -20.45
N LEU A 106 25.77 1.03 -19.17
CA LEU A 106 24.54 0.35 -18.76
C LEU A 106 23.28 1.08 -19.25
N MET A 107 23.27 2.42 -19.17
CA MET A 107 22.16 3.24 -19.68
C MET A 107 22.02 3.17 -21.21
N ARG A 108 23.14 3.21 -21.95
CA ARG A 108 23.15 3.05 -23.42
C ARG A 108 22.61 1.69 -23.81
N TRP A 109 23.11 0.62 -23.19
CA TRP A 109 22.61 -0.74 -23.43
C TRP A 109 21.11 -0.83 -23.12
N GLY A 110 20.65 -0.18 -22.05
CA GLY A 110 19.24 -0.14 -21.68
C GLY A 110 18.31 0.57 -22.65
N ALA A 111 18.81 1.54 -23.41
CA ALA A 111 18.03 2.18 -24.46
C ALA A 111 17.76 1.23 -25.63
N ASP A 112 18.68 0.30 -25.89
CA ASP A 112 18.62 -0.68 -26.99
C ASP A 112 18.02 -2.02 -26.56
N ALA A 113 18.02 -2.31 -25.25
CA ALA A 113 17.44 -3.52 -24.68
C ALA A 113 15.92 -3.46 -24.85
N GLY A 114 15.37 -4.36 -25.68
CA GLY A 114 13.93 -4.45 -25.90
C GLY A 114 13.13 -4.71 -24.62
N SER A 115 11.80 -4.76 -24.75
CA SER A 115 10.86 -4.87 -23.63
C SER A 115 11.03 -6.10 -22.73
N ALA A 116 11.77 -7.12 -23.17
CA ALA A 116 12.01 -8.37 -22.44
C ALA A 116 12.83 -8.16 -21.15
N HIS A 117 13.85 -7.29 -21.17
CA HIS A 117 14.73 -7.03 -20.03
C HIS A 117 14.49 -5.67 -19.36
N GLY A 118 13.58 -4.86 -19.91
CA GLY A 118 13.35 -3.49 -19.47
C GLY A 118 13.04 -3.35 -17.97
N ASP A 119 12.23 -4.25 -17.41
CA ASP A 119 11.89 -4.20 -15.98
C ASP A 119 13.07 -4.58 -15.07
N GLN A 120 13.82 -5.62 -15.42
CA GLN A 120 14.99 -6.04 -14.65
C GLN A 120 16.08 -4.97 -14.67
N LEU A 121 16.28 -4.33 -15.83
CA LEU A 121 17.23 -3.25 -15.95
C LEU A 121 16.78 -2.00 -15.21
N ALA A 122 15.50 -1.63 -15.31
CA ALA A 122 14.93 -0.51 -14.55
C ALA A 122 15.09 -0.74 -13.04
N ASP A 123 14.93 -1.98 -12.58
CA ASP A 123 15.13 -2.36 -11.19
C ASP A 123 16.60 -2.23 -10.74
N LEU A 124 17.55 -2.66 -11.59
CA LEU A 124 18.98 -2.50 -11.36
C LEU A 124 19.39 -1.03 -11.32
N LEU A 125 18.98 -0.23 -12.31
CA LEU A 125 19.27 1.22 -12.35
C LEU A 125 18.66 1.95 -11.16
N ALA A 126 17.44 1.57 -10.75
CA ALA A 126 16.81 2.13 -9.55
C ALA A 126 17.60 1.81 -8.28
N THR A 127 18.14 0.59 -8.20
CA THR A 127 18.98 0.12 -7.08
C THR A 127 20.32 0.87 -7.05
N ILE A 128 21.00 0.99 -8.19
CA ILE A 128 22.26 1.73 -8.34
C ILE A 128 22.07 3.19 -7.92
N GLY A 129 21.07 3.87 -8.47
CA GLY A 129 20.79 5.27 -8.13
C GLY A 129 20.50 5.47 -6.64
N ALA A 130 19.79 4.52 -6.01
CA ALA A 130 19.56 4.57 -4.56
C ALA A 130 20.85 4.40 -3.74
N GLN A 131 21.79 3.55 -4.17
CA GLN A 131 23.05 3.28 -3.48
C GLN A 131 24.07 4.40 -3.65
N THR A 132 24.13 5.01 -4.83
CA THR A 132 25.04 6.13 -5.12
C THR A 132 24.49 7.48 -4.65
N GLY A 133 23.24 7.53 -4.20
CA GLY A 133 22.55 8.76 -3.81
C GLY A 133 22.02 9.58 -4.99
N ASP A 134 22.12 9.09 -6.22
CA ASP A 134 21.51 9.69 -7.41
C ASP A 134 20.00 9.38 -7.45
N LEU A 135 19.24 10.19 -6.72
CA LEU A 135 17.78 10.06 -6.62
C LEU A 135 17.08 10.29 -7.97
N ALA A 136 17.67 11.07 -8.88
CA ALA A 136 17.09 11.33 -10.20
C ALA A 136 17.13 10.06 -11.06
N LEU A 137 18.29 9.39 -11.12
CA LEU A 137 18.42 8.10 -11.78
C LEU A 137 17.51 7.06 -11.13
N ALA A 138 17.48 7.02 -9.79
CA ALA A 138 16.64 6.07 -9.07
C ALA A 138 15.16 6.20 -9.46
N ASP A 139 14.67 7.44 -9.60
CA ASP A 139 13.28 7.73 -9.94
C ASP A 139 12.95 7.46 -11.39
N ASP A 140 13.81 7.90 -12.31
CA ASP A 140 13.59 7.74 -13.73
C ASP A 140 13.54 6.26 -14.11
N ALA A 141 14.38 5.45 -13.46
CA ALA A 141 14.33 4.00 -13.58
C ALA A 141 13.08 3.42 -12.91
N ALA A 142 12.78 3.79 -11.66
CA ALA A 142 11.63 3.25 -10.93
C ALA A 142 10.26 3.53 -11.58
N ARG A 143 10.10 4.66 -12.29
CA ARG A 143 8.88 4.95 -13.05
C ARG A 143 8.64 4.00 -14.23
N ARG A 144 9.69 3.33 -14.72
CA ARG A 144 9.61 2.38 -15.85
C ARG A 144 9.22 0.97 -15.43
N LEU A 145 9.37 0.61 -14.15
CA LEU A 145 8.96 -0.69 -13.61
C LEU A 145 7.47 -0.94 -13.87
N ARG A 146 7.05 -2.11 -14.38
CA ARG A 146 5.62 -2.39 -14.64
C ARG A 146 4.71 -2.32 -13.38
N PRO A 147 3.41 -2.05 -13.53
CA PRO A 147 2.42 -2.26 -12.47
C PRO A 147 2.29 -3.75 -12.13
N GLY A 148 2.03 -4.11 -10.87
CA GLY A 148 1.91 -5.52 -10.42
C GLY A 148 3.22 -6.17 -9.97
N CYS A 149 4.19 -5.36 -9.54
CA CYS A 149 5.45 -5.85 -8.99
C CYS A 149 5.38 -6.19 -7.50
N THR A 150 6.43 -6.82 -7.00
CA THR A 150 6.74 -7.02 -5.59
C THR A 150 6.58 -5.75 -4.74
N PRO A 151 6.36 -5.89 -3.42
CA PRO A 151 6.23 -4.78 -2.49
C PRO A 151 7.31 -3.68 -2.60
N GLY A 152 8.59 -4.04 -2.73
CA GLY A 152 9.70 -3.07 -2.80
C GLY A 152 9.79 -2.34 -4.14
N ARG A 153 9.54 -3.01 -5.26
CA ARG A 153 9.40 -2.39 -6.59
C ARG A 153 8.20 -1.46 -6.64
N LEU A 154 7.06 -1.87 -6.09
CA LEU A 154 5.89 -1.01 -5.98
C LEU A 154 6.20 0.24 -5.14
N ARG A 155 6.88 0.09 -3.99
CA ARG A 155 7.37 1.20 -3.18
C ARG A 155 8.21 2.17 -4.01
N ARG A 156 9.23 1.67 -4.71
CA ARG A 156 10.13 2.50 -5.55
C ARG A 156 9.34 3.24 -6.62
N ARG A 157 8.47 2.54 -7.36
CA ARG A 157 7.64 3.13 -8.41
C ARG A 157 6.71 4.21 -7.87
N VAL A 158 5.94 3.92 -6.83
CA VAL A 158 4.99 4.87 -6.24
C VAL A 158 5.72 6.11 -5.73
N THR A 159 6.83 5.93 -5.02
CA THR A 159 7.65 7.04 -4.52
C THR A 159 8.15 7.91 -5.66
N ALA A 160 8.72 7.31 -6.71
CA ALA A 160 9.25 8.05 -7.85
C ALA A 160 8.17 8.81 -8.64
N VAL A 161 7.02 8.17 -8.88
CA VAL A 161 5.88 8.80 -9.56
C VAL A 161 5.34 9.98 -8.75
N LEU A 162 5.22 9.85 -7.43
CA LEU A 162 4.72 10.91 -6.56
C LEU A 162 5.73 12.05 -6.37
N ALA A 163 7.01 11.73 -6.22
CA ALA A 163 8.08 12.71 -6.07
C ALA A 163 8.17 13.63 -7.32
N GLN A 164 7.99 13.05 -8.51
CA GLN A 164 8.02 13.77 -9.79
C GLN A 164 6.63 14.19 -10.31
N ARG A 165 5.60 14.16 -9.46
CA ARG A 165 4.26 14.57 -9.89
C ARG A 165 4.26 16.02 -10.42
N PRO A 166 3.40 16.36 -11.39
CA PRO A 166 3.23 17.75 -11.81
C PRO A 166 2.87 18.64 -10.60
N ARG A 167 3.51 19.79 -10.40
CA ARG A 167 3.22 20.68 -9.24
C ARG A 167 2.21 21.78 -9.53
N GLN A 168 1.82 21.95 -10.79
CA GLN A 168 1.02 23.09 -11.24
C GLN A 168 -0.41 22.73 -11.65
N ASP A 169 -0.65 21.48 -12.08
CA ASP A 169 -1.97 21.03 -12.57
C ASP A 169 -2.68 20.17 -11.52
N PRO A 170 -3.74 20.69 -10.85
CA PRO A 170 -4.50 19.95 -9.86
C PRO A 170 -5.20 18.70 -10.41
N TYR A 171 -5.47 18.60 -11.72
CA TYR A 171 -6.10 17.42 -12.33
C TYR A 171 -5.09 16.28 -12.36
N ARG A 172 -3.96 16.52 -13.02
CA ARG A 172 -2.88 15.53 -13.11
C ARG A 172 -2.33 15.12 -11.74
N ILE A 173 -2.25 16.04 -10.77
CA ILE A 173 -1.87 15.68 -9.38
C ILE A 173 -2.86 14.67 -8.81
N ALA A 174 -4.16 14.97 -8.88
CA ALA A 174 -5.19 14.11 -8.30
C ALA A 174 -5.22 12.73 -8.96
N ASP A 175 -5.08 12.68 -10.29
CA ASP A 175 -5.04 11.42 -11.05
C ASP A 175 -3.80 10.61 -10.66
N THR A 176 -2.60 11.21 -10.70
CA THR A 176 -1.34 10.55 -10.31
C THR A 176 -1.39 9.97 -8.89
N VAL A 177 -1.92 10.74 -7.93
CA VAL A 177 -2.05 10.31 -6.53
C VAL A 177 -3.08 9.16 -6.41
N THR A 178 -4.19 9.25 -7.14
CA THR A 178 -5.24 8.23 -7.10
C THR A 178 -4.78 6.92 -7.75
N ASP A 179 -4.01 7.00 -8.84
CA ASP A 179 -3.41 5.84 -9.49
C ASP A 179 -2.40 5.15 -8.56
N CYS A 180 -1.55 5.92 -7.88
CA CYS A 180 -0.62 5.40 -6.88
C CYS A 180 -1.36 4.75 -5.69
N ALA A 181 -2.42 5.40 -5.19
CA ALA A 181 -3.24 4.86 -4.12
C ALA A 181 -3.95 3.56 -4.55
N THR A 182 -4.40 3.47 -5.80
CA THR A 182 -5.02 2.28 -6.38
C THR A 182 -4.01 1.14 -6.48
N ALA A 183 -2.80 1.41 -6.98
CA ALA A 183 -1.74 0.41 -7.06
C ALA A 183 -1.33 -0.15 -5.68
N LEU A 184 -1.32 0.68 -4.63
CA LEU A 184 -1.08 0.24 -3.25
C LEU A 184 -2.26 -0.60 -2.68
N VAL A 185 -3.48 -0.32 -3.13
CA VAL A 185 -4.69 -1.06 -2.75
C VAL A 185 -4.79 -2.41 -3.46
N GLU A 186 -4.25 -2.50 -4.67
CA GLU A 186 -4.18 -3.71 -5.51
C GLU A 186 -2.90 -4.53 -5.27
N ALA A 187 -1.99 -4.04 -4.42
CA ALA A 187 -0.78 -4.75 -4.04
C ALA A 187 -1.09 -6.07 -3.32
N GLN A 188 -0.12 -7.00 -3.33
CA GLN A 188 -0.20 -8.26 -2.60
C GLN A 188 0.96 -8.35 -1.60
N PRO A 189 0.71 -8.21 -0.29
CA PRO A 189 -0.58 -7.87 0.34
C PRO A 189 -1.01 -6.40 0.12
N PRO A 190 -2.32 -6.08 0.23
CA PRO A 190 -2.83 -4.71 0.10
C PRO A 190 -2.28 -3.79 1.20
N ALA A 191 -2.03 -2.52 0.88
CA ALA A 191 -1.46 -1.56 1.83
C ALA A 191 -2.34 -1.28 3.08
N ASP A 192 -3.63 -1.60 3.04
CA ASP A 192 -4.50 -1.48 4.20
C ASP A 192 -4.42 -2.67 5.17
N GLU A 193 -3.85 -3.78 4.73
CA GLU A 193 -3.50 -4.95 5.55
C GLU A 193 -2.01 -4.98 5.87
N ASP A 194 -1.18 -4.46 4.97
CA ASP A 194 0.25 -4.21 5.15
C ASP A 194 0.66 -2.74 5.02
N PRO A 195 0.58 -1.97 6.12
CA PRO A 195 1.03 -0.59 6.08
C PRO A 195 2.55 -0.47 5.97
N GLY A 196 3.35 -1.56 5.99
CA GLY A 196 4.81 -1.49 5.92
C GLY A 196 5.30 -0.79 4.65
N VAL A 197 4.82 -1.25 3.49
CA VAL A 197 5.13 -0.64 2.18
C VAL A 197 4.70 0.83 2.15
N LEU A 198 3.48 1.11 2.62
CA LEU A 198 2.95 2.47 2.68
C LEU A 198 3.83 3.37 3.56
N THR A 199 4.20 2.91 4.75
CA THR A 199 5.03 3.67 5.69
C THR A 199 6.37 4.03 5.06
N GLU A 200 7.02 3.06 4.40
CA GLU A 200 8.28 3.31 3.69
C GLU A 200 8.10 4.29 2.52
N VAL A 201 7.01 4.22 1.74
CA VAL A 201 6.69 5.23 0.71
C VAL A 201 6.58 6.62 1.33
N LEU A 202 5.86 6.76 2.46
CA LEU A 202 5.67 8.05 3.12
C LEU A 202 6.99 8.62 3.64
N ASP A 203 7.86 7.75 4.19
CA ASP A 203 9.17 8.14 4.69
C ASP A 203 10.13 8.49 3.55
N ASP A 204 10.10 7.76 2.44
CA ASP A 204 10.89 8.07 1.25
C ASP A 204 10.50 9.43 0.68
N LEU A 205 9.20 9.71 0.54
CA LEU A 205 8.71 11.02 0.10
C LEU A 205 9.16 12.15 1.03
N ALA A 206 9.10 11.93 2.34
CA ALA A 206 9.59 12.89 3.33
C ALA A 206 11.10 13.13 3.19
N ARG A 207 11.90 12.08 2.99
CA ARG A 207 13.36 12.19 2.74
C ARG A 207 13.68 12.98 1.48
N ARG A 208 12.81 12.92 0.47
CA ARG A 208 12.91 13.69 -0.79
C ARG A 208 12.40 15.12 -0.68
N GLY A 209 11.98 15.55 0.51
CA GLY A 209 11.45 16.90 0.74
C GLY A 209 10.02 17.10 0.27
N ASP A 210 9.32 16.04 -0.16
CA ASP A 210 7.92 16.11 -0.57
C ASP A 210 7.00 16.02 0.65
N ARG A 211 6.72 17.18 1.25
CA ARG A 211 5.90 17.28 2.47
C ARG A 211 4.42 17.06 2.20
N GLU A 212 3.96 17.40 0.99
CA GLU A 212 2.55 17.35 0.62
C GLU A 212 2.10 15.95 0.17
N GLY A 213 2.98 15.23 -0.54
CA GLY A 213 2.72 13.91 -1.10
C GLY A 213 2.13 12.90 -0.11
N PRO A 214 2.73 12.72 1.09
CA PRO A 214 2.22 11.81 2.11
C PRO A 214 0.75 12.04 2.48
N THR A 215 0.32 13.30 2.62
CA THR A 215 -1.06 13.59 2.99
C THR A 215 -2.03 13.39 1.84
N LEU A 216 -1.63 13.74 0.61
CA LEU A 216 -2.42 13.49 -0.60
C LEU A 216 -2.66 11.98 -0.75
N LEU A 217 -1.60 11.18 -0.62
CA LEU A 217 -1.64 9.72 -0.73
C LEU A 217 -2.52 9.09 0.36
N LEU A 218 -2.29 9.44 1.63
CA LEU A 218 -3.09 8.92 2.74
C LEU A 218 -4.57 9.29 2.61
N THR A 219 -4.89 10.51 2.14
CA THR A 219 -6.29 10.91 1.91
C THR A 219 -6.92 10.13 0.76
N ALA A 220 -6.18 9.85 -0.30
CA ALA A 220 -6.64 9.01 -1.40
C ALA A 220 -6.88 7.56 -0.94
N LEU A 221 -5.99 7.01 -0.11
CA LEU A 221 -6.13 5.68 0.46
C LEU A 221 -7.32 5.56 1.42
N ASP A 222 -7.53 6.52 2.34
CA ASP A 222 -8.70 6.54 3.22
C ASP A 222 -10.01 6.58 2.43
N ARG A 223 -10.00 7.26 1.28
CA ARG A 223 -11.16 7.27 0.38
C ARG A 223 -11.40 5.93 -0.30
N LEU A 224 -10.35 5.30 -0.82
CA LEU A 224 -10.46 3.99 -1.49
C LEU A 224 -10.78 2.87 -0.49
N ARG A 225 -10.28 3.00 0.74
CA ARG A 225 -10.39 2.02 1.82
C ARG A 225 -10.93 2.63 3.12
N PRO A 226 -12.17 3.17 3.13
CA PRO A 226 -12.71 3.89 4.29
C PRO A 226 -12.85 2.98 5.51
N GLY A 227 -12.38 3.45 6.65
CA GLY A 227 -12.46 2.73 7.92
C GLY A 227 -11.41 1.64 8.10
N SER A 228 -10.28 1.71 7.38
CA SER A 228 -9.09 0.89 7.65
C SER A 228 -8.36 1.44 8.88
N PRO A 229 -8.17 0.64 9.95
CA PRO A 229 -7.50 1.10 11.16
C PRO A 229 -6.03 1.46 10.93
N ALA A 230 -5.35 0.79 10.01
CA ALA A 230 -3.95 1.05 9.68
C ALA A 230 -3.78 2.43 8.99
N ILE A 231 -4.63 2.73 8.01
CA ILE A 231 -4.63 4.03 7.33
C ILE A 231 -5.04 5.15 8.30
N GLU A 232 -6.04 4.91 9.16
CA GLU A 232 -6.47 5.88 10.17
C GLU A 232 -5.38 6.15 11.23
N ALA A 233 -4.58 5.15 11.62
CA ALA A 233 -3.43 5.34 12.49
C ALA A 233 -2.38 6.24 11.82
N LEU A 234 -1.97 5.91 10.58
CA LEU A 234 -1.01 6.73 9.83
C LEU A 234 -1.52 8.15 9.58
N LEU A 235 -2.82 8.32 9.30
CA LEU A 235 -3.44 9.63 9.17
C LEU A 235 -3.39 10.41 10.48
N ARG A 236 -3.58 9.80 11.64
CA ARG A 236 -3.48 10.49 12.94
C ARG A 236 -2.04 10.91 13.24
N ASP A 237 -1.09 10.03 12.95
CA ASP A 237 0.33 10.27 13.22
C ASP A 237 0.94 11.32 12.28
N ARG A 238 0.49 11.35 11.01
CA ARG A 238 0.99 12.24 9.96
C ARG A 238 0.00 13.36 9.59
N ALA A 239 -1.07 13.56 10.35
CA ALA A 239 -2.10 14.55 10.04
C ALA A 239 -1.52 15.96 10.00
N MET A 240 -1.68 16.63 8.85
CA MET A 240 -1.56 18.08 8.82
C MET A 240 -2.65 18.72 9.69
N ARG A 241 -2.23 19.57 10.62
CA ARG A 241 -3.15 20.31 11.47
C ARG A 241 -3.89 21.35 10.61
N PRO A 242 -5.24 21.37 10.61
CA PRO A 242 -5.97 22.47 10.00
C PRO A 242 -5.60 23.78 10.69
N GLY A 243 -5.49 24.87 9.92
CA GLY A 243 -5.15 26.18 10.47
C GLY A 243 -6.17 26.62 11.54
N HIS A 244 -5.67 26.98 12.72
CA HIS A 244 -6.46 27.37 13.91
C HIS A 244 -7.41 28.53 13.63
N TRP A 245 -7.01 29.47 12.76
CA TRP A 245 -7.82 30.66 12.42
C TRP A 245 -9.23 30.29 11.97
N ARG A 246 -9.39 29.14 11.30
CA ARG A 246 -10.67 28.73 10.76
C ARG A 246 -11.65 28.25 11.81
N SER A 247 -11.20 27.60 12.88
CA SER A 247 -12.08 27.25 14.00
C SER A 247 -12.54 28.50 14.74
N THR A 248 -11.67 29.52 14.84
CA THR A 248 -11.99 30.81 15.46
C THR A 248 -13.01 31.60 14.66
N TRP A 249 -12.81 31.74 13.34
CA TRP A 249 -13.76 32.43 12.45
C TRP A 249 -15.09 31.68 12.31
N PHE A 250 -15.03 30.35 12.28
CA PHE A 250 -16.24 29.52 12.29
C PHE A 250 -17.04 29.75 13.58
N LEU A 251 -16.38 29.75 14.74
CA LEU A 251 -17.01 30.06 16.03
C LEU A 251 -17.60 31.47 16.02
N ALA A 252 -16.87 32.46 15.50
CA ALA A 252 -17.33 33.85 15.42
C ALA A 252 -18.58 34.01 14.54
N ALA A 253 -18.65 33.38 13.37
CA ALA A 253 -19.85 33.44 12.54
C ALA A 253 -21.02 32.68 13.17
N LEU A 254 -20.75 31.63 13.95
CA LEU A 254 -21.77 30.87 14.67
C LEU A 254 -22.37 31.70 15.79
N VAL A 255 -21.55 32.47 16.51
CA VAL A 255 -22.00 33.46 17.50
C VAL A 255 -22.81 34.59 16.81
N ALA A 256 -22.35 35.11 15.68
CA ALA A 256 -23.07 36.15 14.94
C ALA A 256 -24.43 35.65 14.43
N ALA A 257 -24.48 34.43 13.89
CA ALA A 257 -25.72 33.76 13.47
C ALA A 257 -26.73 33.65 14.62
N PHE A 258 -26.24 33.24 15.79
CA PHE A 258 -27.05 33.09 16.99
C PHE A 258 -27.66 34.42 17.43
N VAL A 259 -26.85 35.48 17.48
CA VAL A 259 -27.33 36.83 17.84
C VAL A 259 -28.41 37.31 16.87
N VAL A 260 -28.23 37.11 15.56
CA VAL A 260 -29.22 37.50 14.53
C VAL A 260 -30.54 36.74 14.70
N VAL A 261 -30.51 35.44 15.03
CA VAL A 261 -31.72 34.66 15.29
C VAL A 261 -32.42 35.16 16.55
N CYS A 262 -31.71 35.34 17.66
CA CYS A 262 -32.30 35.83 18.90
C CYS A 262 -32.96 37.21 18.73
N VAL A 263 -32.27 38.16 18.09
CA VAL A 263 -32.81 39.51 17.84
C VAL A 263 -33.97 39.46 16.84
N GLY A 264 -33.91 38.59 15.83
CA GLY A 264 -34.96 38.44 14.84
C GLY A 264 -36.26 37.87 15.42
N VAL A 265 -36.17 36.88 16.31
CA VAL A 265 -37.33 36.32 17.03
C VAL A 265 -37.98 37.40 17.91
N ASP A 266 -37.17 38.13 18.68
CA ASP A 266 -37.64 39.16 19.61
C ASP A 266 -38.31 40.35 18.91
N GLN A 267 -37.76 40.79 17.77
CA GLN A 267 -38.21 42.03 17.12
C GLN A 267 -39.23 41.82 15.99
N PHE A 268 -39.20 40.68 15.30
CA PHE A 268 -39.93 40.49 14.03
C PHE A 268 -40.76 39.19 13.97
N GLY A 269 -40.74 38.38 15.04
CA GLY A 269 -41.49 37.13 15.13
C GLY A 269 -40.87 35.95 14.36
N TRP A 270 -41.51 34.79 14.49
CA TRP A 270 -41.02 33.50 13.98
C TRP A 270 -40.72 33.43 12.46
N PRO A 271 -41.55 33.97 11.55
CA PRO A 271 -41.33 33.79 10.11
C PRO A 271 -40.07 34.49 9.60
N SER A 272 -39.78 35.68 10.13
CA SER A 272 -38.61 36.50 9.79
C SER A 272 -37.34 35.94 10.44
N ALA A 273 -37.43 35.36 11.64
CA ALA A 273 -36.33 34.64 12.28
C ALA A 273 -35.88 33.39 11.50
N LEU A 274 -36.79 32.65 10.89
CA LEU A 274 -36.46 31.51 10.03
C LEU A 274 -35.72 31.93 8.75
N ILE A 275 -36.16 33.02 8.13
CA ILE A 275 -35.48 33.59 6.95
C ILE A 275 -34.11 34.14 7.35
N ALA A 276 -34.04 34.90 8.45
CA ALA A 276 -32.79 35.47 8.96
C ALA A 276 -31.79 34.41 9.43
N GLY A 277 -32.25 33.30 10.02
CA GLY A 277 -31.42 32.17 10.45
C GLY A 277 -30.95 31.27 9.29
N SER A 278 -31.69 31.25 8.18
CA SER A 278 -31.30 30.48 6.99
C SER A 278 -30.04 31.04 6.31
N GLY A 279 -29.82 32.36 6.34
CA GLY A 279 -28.66 33.01 5.76
C GLY A 279 -27.34 32.56 6.40
N PRO A 280 -27.17 32.66 7.73
CA PRO A 280 -26.02 32.15 8.43
C PRO A 280 -25.87 30.63 8.33
N ALA A 281 -26.96 29.86 8.27
CA ALA A 281 -26.87 28.42 8.03
C ALA A 281 -26.34 28.10 6.63
N LEU A 282 -26.76 28.85 5.60
CA LEU A 282 -26.23 28.79 4.23
C LEU A 282 -24.78 29.25 4.15
N VAL A 283 -24.41 30.29 4.90
CA VAL A 283 -23.02 30.74 5.01
C VAL A 283 -22.19 29.68 5.72
N VAL A 284 -22.61 29.14 6.86
CA VAL A 284 -21.90 28.09 7.61
C VAL A 284 -21.76 26.80 6.80
N THR A 285 -22.81 26.35 6.12
CA THR A 285 -22.76 25.18 5.24
C THR A 285 -21.92 25.44 3.99
N GLY A 286 -22.03 26.63 3.38
CA GLY A 286 -21.17 27.08 2.29
C GLY A 286 -19.70 27.26 2.68
N TRP A 287 -19.43 27.65 3.93
CA TRP A 287 -18.11 27.90 4.49
C TRP A 287 -17.44 26.63 5.04
N LYS A 288 -18.22 25.64 5.47
CA LYS A 288 -17.77 24.24 5.62
C LYS A 288 -17.56 23.55 4.27
N GLY A 289 -18.29 23.96 3.24
CA GLY A 289 -18.05 23.61 1.83
C GLY A 289 -16.83 24.31 1.24
N TRP A 290 -16.37 25.42 1.84
CA TRP A 290 -15.12 26.04 1.46
C TRP A 290 -13.94 25.13 1.82
N PRO A 291 -12.93 25.03 0.94
CA PRO A 291 -11.85 24.07 1.12
C PRO A 291 -11.09 24.38 2.38
N THR A 292 -10.90 23.41 3.28
CA THR A 292 -9.87 23.49 4.32
C THR A 292 -8.55 23.76 3.60
N LEU A 293 -8.09 25.01 3.63
CA LEU A 293 -6.79 25.38 3.11
C LEU A 293 -5.83 24.89 4.16
N TYR A 294 -5.09 23.84 3.83
CA TYR A 294 -3.92 23.48 4.61
C TYR A 294 -2.87 24.53 4.25
N PRO A 295 -2.47 25.40 5.19
CA PRO A 295 -1.49 26.45 4.90
C PRO A 295 -0.13 25.86 4.48
N GLN A 296 0.08 24.58 4.78
CA GLN A 296 1.24 23.78 4.43
C GLN A 296 1.19 23.22 3.00
N LEU A 297 0.04 23.26 2.33
CA LEU A 297 -0.11 22.79 0.94
C LEU A 297 -0.06 23.96 -0.04
N GLY A 298 0.64 23.76 -1.16
CA GLY A 298 0.54 24.64 -2.31
C GLY A 298 -0.90 24.76 -2.84
N PRO A 299 -1.25 25.84 -3.57
CA PRO A 299 -2.60 26.03 -4.11
C PRO A 299 -3.07 24.86 -4.99
N ALA A 300 -2.18 24.31 -5.82
CA ALA A 300 -2.48 23.20 -6.70
C ALA A 300 -2.73 21.89 -5.94
N ASP A 301 -1.88 21.55 -4.97
CA ASP A 301 -2.05 20.38 -4.09
C ASP A 301 -3.32 20.50 -3.24
N ASN A 302 -3.62 21.69 -2.70
CA ASN A 302 -4.90 21.95 -2.04
C ASN A 302 -6.08 21.68 -2.98
N ALA A 303 -6.02 22.14 -4.23
CA ALA A 303 -7.08 21.89 -5.21
C ALA A 303 -7.20 20.40 -5.59
N ALA A 304 -6.08 19.68 -5.70
CA ALA A 304 -6.04 18.24 -5.95
C ALA A 304 -6.63 17.45 -4.78
N LEU A 305 -6.24 17.79 -3.54
CA LEU A 305 -6.79 17.20 -2.31
C LEU A 305 -8.32 17.31 -2.26
N ARG A 306 -8.88 18.46 -2.69
CA ARG A 306 -10.35 18.60 -2.80
C ARG A 306 -10.94 17.62 -3.78
N ARG A 307 -10.30 17.40 -4.93
CA ARG A 307 -10.79 16.47 -5.95
C ARG A 307 -10.76 15.04 -5.47
N ILE A 308 -9.68 14.65 -4.81
CA ILE A 308 -9.58 13.35 -4.15
C ILE A 308 -10.74 13.21 -3.16
N ARG A 309 -10.97 14.19 -2.28
CA ARG A 309 -12.08 14.15 -1.30
C ARG A 309 -13.47 14.13 -1.94
N SER A 310 -13.71 14.92 -2.99
CA SER A 310 -15.01 15.00 -3.64
C SER A 310 -15.28 13.79 -4.52
N GLY A 311 -14.24 13.20 -5.13
CA GLY A 311 -14.36 11.91 -5.79
C GLY A 311 -15.21 11.86 -7.04
N GLY A 312 -15.19 12.95 -7.80
CA GLY A 312 -16.15 13.15 -8.88
C GLY A 312 -17.60 13.38 -8.41
N SER A 313 -17.92 13.29 -7.11
CA SER A 313 -19.24 13.68 -6.63
C SER A 313 -19.42 15.17 -6.89
N SER A 314 -20.47 15.51 -7.65
CA SER A 314 -20.76 16.89 -7.99
C SER A 314 -20.91 17.71 -6.71
N ARG A 315 -20.44 18.96 -6.71
CA ARG A 315 -20.68 19.91 -5.62
C ARG A 315 -22.18 19.94 -5.25
N ALA A 316 -23.04 19.79 -6.26
CA ALA A 316 -24.49 19.69 -6.10
C ALA A 316 -24.91 18.56 -5.15
N LEU A 317 -24.31 17.35 -5.23
CA LEU A 317 -24.66 16.25 -4.31
C LEU A 317 -24.24 16.56 -2.87
N THR A 318 -23.07 17.17 -2.67
CA THR A 318 -22.58 17.51 -1.33
C THR A 318 -23.41 18.64 -0.71
N VAL A 319 -23.77 19.64 -1.51
CA VAL A 319 -24.68 20.71 -1.11
C VAL A 319 -26.07 20.16 -0.81
N ALA A 320 -26.61 19.28 -1.66
CA ALA A 320 -27.92 18.65 -1.46
C ALA A 320 -27.96 17.82 -0.17
N LEU A 321 -26.92 17.04 0.12
CA LEU A 321 -26.79 16.29 1.38
C LEU A 321 -26.62 17.22 2.58
N GLY A 322 -25.89 18.32 2.43
CA GLY A 322 -25.76 19.35 3.46
C GLY A 322 -27.13 19.95 3.80
N LEU A 323 -27.87 20.39 2.78
CA LEU A 323 -29.22 20.94 2.92
C LEU A 323 -30.19 19.92 3.54
N LEU A 324 -30.20 18.69 3.04
CA LEU A 324 -31.04 17.61 3.58
C LEU A 324 -30.71 17.35 5.06
N GLY A 325 -29.42 17.27 5.40
CA GLY A 325 -28.96 17.09 6.78
C GLY A 325 -29.34 18.26 7.69
N SER A 326 -29.24 19.50 7.21
CA SER A 326 -29.68 20.71 7.91
C SER A 326 -31.18 20.69 8.18
N VAL A 327 -32.00 20.40 7.16
CA VAL A 327 -33.46 20.35 7.28
C VAL A 327 -33.91 19.24 8.24
N CYS A 328 -33.38 18.01 8.06
CA CYS A 328 -33.71 16.90 8.96
C CYS A 328 -33.27 17.18 10.40
N GLY A 329 -32.09 17.79 10.60
CA GLY A 329 -31.59 18.17 11.91
C GLY A 329 -32.47 19.20 12.60
N ALA A 330 -32.91 20.23 11.87
CA ALA A 330 -33.83 21.25 12.38
C ALA A 330 -35.19 20.65 12.79
N ILE A 331 -35.77 19.80 11.93
CA ILE A 331 -37.05 19.12 12.21
C ILE A 331 -36.92 18.22 13.45
N LEU A 332 -35.85 17.43 13.55
CA LEU A 332 -35.63 16.55 14.70
C LEU A 332 -35.49 17.35 16.00
N ALA A 333 -34.76 18.46 15.96
CA ALA A 333 -34.57 19.32 17.11
C ALA A 333 -35.89 19.99 17.54
N LEU A 334 -36.71 20.43 16.59
CA LEU A 334 -38.05 20.94 16.82
C LEU A 334 -38.93 19.88 17.53
N ILE A 335 -38.94 18.64 17.01
CA ILE A 335 -39.70 17.53 17.59
C ILE A 335 -39.26 17.27 19.04
N VAL A 336 -37.95 17.25 19.31
CA VAL A 336 -37.40 17.02 20.66
C VAL A 336 -37.82 18.13 21.61
N VAL A 337 -37.76 19.40 21.21
CA VAL A 337 -38.17 20.51 22.08
C VAL A 337 -39.67 20.48 22.34
N VAL A 338 -40.51 20.23 21.32
CA VAL A 338 -41.96 20.07 21.51
C VAL A 338 -42.26 18.93 22.49
N LEU A 339 -41.62 17.77 22.32
CA LEU A 339 -41.75 16.65 23.25
C LEU A 339 -41.34 17.02 24.69
N VAL A 340 -40.20 17.69 24.86
CA VAL A 340 -39.71 18.11 26.17
C VAL A 340 -40.65 19.14 26.83
N LEU A 341 -41.13 20.12 26.08
CA LEU A 341 -42.07 21.12 26.59
C LEU A 341 -43.40 20.49 27.00
N THR A 342 -43.96 19.61 26.16
CA THR A 342 -45.20 18.87 26.49
C THR A 342 -45.05 17.90 27.67
N ALA A 343 -43.84 17.39 27.92
CA ALA A 343 -43.56 16.49 29.04
C ALA A 343 -43.32 17.23 30.37
N ILE A 344 -42.77 18.45 30.32
CA ILE A 344 -42.47 19.25 31.52
C ILE A 344 -43.73 19.97 32.02
N ASP A 345 -44.56 20.50 31.11
CA ASP A 345 -45.80 21.15 31.47
C ASP A 345 -46.88 20.96 30.38
N PRO A 346 -47.75 19.95 30.51
CA PRO A 346 -48.79 19.67 29.52
C PRO A 346 -49.88 20.76 29.45
N ASN A 347 -49.92 21.69 30.42
CA ASN A 347 -50.91 22.76 30.50
C ASN A 347 -50.32 24.17 30.27
N ALA A 348 -49.05 24.28 29.87
CA ALA A 348 -48.47 25.57 29.55
C ALA A 348 -49.16 26.17 28.31
N ASP A 349 -49.97 27.21 28.52
CA ASP A 349 -50.48 28.06 27.44
C ASP A 349 -49.29 28.61 26.66
N SER A 350 -49.19 28.21 25.40
CA SER A 350 -48.02 28.33 24.52
C SER A 350 -47.69 29.77 24.08
N GLY A 351 -48.28 30.78 24.72
CA GLY A 351 -48.28 32.18 24.27
C GLY A 351 -47.13 33.07 24.75
N ASP A 352 -46.65 32.91 25.99
CA ASP A 352 -45.88 34.00 26.65
C ASP A 352 -44.45 33.65 27.14
N SER A 353 -43.97 32.42 26.91
CA SER A 353 -42.64 32.02 27.37
C SER A 353 -41.57 32.30 26.32
N THR A 354 -40.99 33.50 26.38
CA THR A 354 -39.74 33.85 25.66
C THR A 354 -38.63 32.80 25.83
N ALA A 355 -38.60 32.10 26.97
CA ALA A 355 -37.66 31.00 27.21
C ALA A 355 -37.92 29.76 26.33
N ALA A 356 -39.19 29.42 26.06
CA ALA A 356 -39.56 28.33 25.16
C ALA A 356 -39.18 28.65 23.70
N ASP A 357 -39.41 29.90 23.27
CA ASP A 357 -38.99 30.37 21.95
C ASP A 357 -37.47 30.35 21.77
N LEU A 358 -36.72 30.77 22.80
CA LEU A 358 -35.26 30.77 22.79
C LEU A 358 -34.69 29.35 22.79
N ALA A 359 -35.31 28.42 23.53
CA ALA A 359 -34.97 27.00 23.51
C ALA A 359 -35.25 26.34 22.14
N LEU A 360 -36.39 26.67 21.52
CA LEU A 360 -36.77 26.19 20.19
C LEU A 360 -35.80 26.73 19.12
N GLY A 361 -35.42 28.01 19.20
CA GLY A 361 -34.41 28.63 18.35
C GLY A 361 -33.02 27.99 18.50
N LEU A 362 -32.57 27.76 19.73
CA LEU A 362 -31.31 27.06 20.03
C LEU A 362 -31.27 25.66 19.44
N ALA A 363 -32.37 24.92 19.58
CA ALA A 363 -32.48 23.56 19.05
C ALA A 363 -32.44 23.55 17.52
N VAL A 364 -33.16 24.46 16.84
CA VAL A 364 -33.12 24.58 15.37
C VAL A 364 -31.71 24.92 14.89
N VAL A 365 -31.03 25.89 15.53
CA VAL A 365 -29.64 26.24 15.19
C VAL A 365 -28.69 25.05 15.43
N ALA A 366 -28.80 24.38 16.57
CA ALA A 366 -28.02 23.16 16.85
C ALA A 366 -28.29 22.06 15.82
N GLY A 367 -29.54 21.85 15.43
CA GLY A 367 -29.95 20.91 14.38
C GLY A 367 -29.37 21.24 13.01
N LEU A 368 -29.41 22.51 12.60
CA LEU A 368 -28.84 22.99 11.33
C LEU A 368 -27.31 22.80 11.27
N LEU A 369 -26.63 22.92 12.40
CA LEU A 369 -25.16 22.83 12.51
C LEU A 369 -24.66 21.39 12.64
N CYS A 370 -25.34 20.58 13.46
CA CYS A 370 -24.97 19.21 13.78
C CYS A 370 -25.54 18.20 12.77
N GLY A 371 -26.70 18.47 12.18
CA GLY A 371 -27.38 17.61 11.22
C GLY A 371 -26.51 17.18 10.03
N PRO A 372 -25.85 18.12 9.32
CA PRO A 372 -24.92 17.77 8.24
C PRO A 372 -23.74 16.91 8.70
N GLN A 373 -23.20 17.16 9.89
CA GLN A 373 -22.09 16.35 10.42
C GLN A 373 -22.54 14.94 10.79
N LEU A 374 -23.71 14.83 11.40
CA LEU A 374 -24.32 13.54 11.71
C LEU A 374 -24.57 12.77 10.41
N LEU A 375 -25.18 13.39 9.39
CA LEU A 375 -25.48 12.75 8.12
C LEU A 375 -24.20 12.33 7.37
N LEU A 376 -23.17 13.18 7.33
CA LEU A 376 -21.88 12.84 6.73
C LEU A 376 -21.17 11.72 7.49
N SER A 377 -21.21 11.73 8.83
CA SER A 377 -20.64 10.66 9.65
C SER A 377 -21.39 9.34 9.46
N LEU A 378 -22.72 9.37 9.37
CA LEU A 378 -23.57 8.21 9.09
C LEU A 378 -23.31 7.68 7.68
N ARG A 379 -23.15 8.56 6.67
CA ARG A 379 -22.78 8.17 5.32
C ARG A 379 -21.39 7.54 5.27
N ARG A 380 -20.41 8.12 5.96
CA ARG A 380 -19.06 7.53 6.07
C ARG A 380 -19.13 6.16 6.73
N ARG A 381 -19.88 6.01 7.83
CA ARG A 381 -20.10 4.73 8.50
C ARG A 381 -20.84 3.72 7.60
N SER A 382 -21.85 4.15 6.84
CA SER A 382 -22.60 3.26 5.95
C SER A 382 -21.76 2.84 4.74
N SER A 383 -21.01 3.76 4.13
CA SER A 383 -20.04 3.47 3.08
C SER A 383 -18.92 2.56 3.59
N ALA A 384 -18.39 2.80 4.79
CA ALA A 384 -17.40 1.92 5.41
C ALA A 384 -17.99 0.53 5.70
N ARG A 385 -19.23 0.44 6.21
CA ARG A 385 -19.93 -0.85 6.40
C ARG A 385 -20.14 -1.58 5.07
N LEU A 386 -20.57 -0.88 4.03
CA LEU A 386 -20.76 -1.46 2.70
C LEU A 386 -19.42 -1.93 2.09
N ALA A 387 -18.38 -1.11 2.22
CA ALA A 387 -17.02 -1.47 1.78
C ALA A 387 -16.51 -2.70 2.54
N ARG A 388 -16.69 -2.75 3.87
CA ARG A 388 -16.36 -3.93 4.70
C ARG A 388 -17.13 -5.17 4.27
N ARG A 389 -18.43 -5.06 3.97
CA ARG A 389 -19.24 -6.17 3.45
C ARG A 389 -18.76 -6.66 2.09
N LYS A 390 -18.49 -5.73 1.16
CA LYS A 390 -17.92 -6.07 -0.15
C LYS A 390 -16.56 -6.76 -0.02
N ARG A 391 -15.71 -6.31 0.91
CA ARG A 391 -14.42 -6.95 1.22
C ARG A 391 -14.59 -8.33 1.84
N ALA A 392 -15.50 -8.49 2.79
CA ALA A 392 -15.78 -9.80 3.37
C ALA A 392 -16.26 -10.79 2.30
N ALA A 393 -17.10 -10.33 1.36
CA ALA A 393 -17.52 -11.12 0.21
C ALA A 393 -16.38 -11.39 -0.79
N GLY A 394 -15.50 -10.41 -1.02
CA GLY A 394 -14.30 -10.56 -1.85
C GLY A 394 -13.35 -11.60 -1.27
N ARG A 395 -12.98 -11.46 0.01
CA ARG A 395 -12.14 -12.41 0.75
C ARG A 395 -12.75 -13.81 0.81
N ALA A 396 -14.07 -13.92 0.91
CA ALA A 396 -14.73 -15.22 0.83
C ALA A 396 -14.58 -15.89 -0.55
N ARG A 397 -14.53 -15.10 -1.64
CA ARG A 397 -14.25 -15.61 -3.00
C ARG A 397 -12.78 -15.94 -3.16
N GLU A 398 -11.89 -15.06 -2.71
CA GLU A 398 -10.44 -15.28 -2.72
C GLU A 398 -10.08 -16.54 -1.93
N ALA A 399 -10.70 -16.78 -0.76
CA ALA A 399 -10.51 -18.03 -0.02
C ALA A 399 -10.91 -19.27 -0.85
N VAL A 400 -12.00 -19.21 -1.62
CA VAL A 400 -12.36 -20.32 -2.53
C VAL A 400 -11.32 -20.47 -3.64
N ASP A 401 -10.76 -19.37 -4.14
CA ASP A 401 -9.69 -19.40 -5.14
C ASP A 401 -8.35 -19.89 -4.57
N LEU A 402 -8.05 -19.66 -3.28
CA LEU A 402 -6.89 -20.23 -2.59
C LEU A 402 -6.98 -21.76 -2.46
N GLY A 403 -8.17 -22.34 -2.53
CA GLY A 403 -8.34 -23.80 -2.65
C GLY A 403 -7.96 -24.35 -4.03
N ARG A 404 -7.78 -23.50 -5.04
CA ARG A 404 -7.42 -23.92 -6.41
C ARG A 404 -5.90 -23.97 -6.57
N CYS A 405 -5.43 -24.96 -7.32
CA CYS A 405 -4.02 -25.10 -7.63
C CYS A 405 -3.50 -23.94 -8.49
N VAL A 406 -2.61 -23.11 -7.94
CA VAL A 406 -1.89 -22.05 -8.66
C VAL A 406 -0.40 -22.36 -8.81
N CYS A 407 0.01 -23.60 -8.50
CA CYS A 407 1.40 -24.05 -8.46
C CYS A 407 2.18 -23.80 -9.76
N TRP A 408 1.50 -23.67 -10.91
CA TRP A 408 2.13 -23.45 -12.23
C TRP A 408 2.48 -21.99 -12.54
N ASN A 409 1.74 -21.03 -11.96
CA ASN A 409 1.85 -19.59 -12.29
C ASN A 409 2.19 -18.71 -11.08
N ALA A 410 2.08 -19.24 -9.86
CA ALA A 410 2.40 -18.49 -8.66
C ALA A 410 3.92 -18.36 -8.51
N GLY A 411 4.37 -17.11 -8.33
CA GLY A 411 5.64 -16.80 -7.68
C GLY A 411 5.56 -17.11 -6.19
N ALA A 412 6.11 -16.27 -5.32
CA ALA A 412 5.84 -16.44 -3.90
C ALA A 412 4.47 -15.86 -3.51
N ILE A 413 3.99 -16.31 -2.36
CA ILE A 413 2.77 -15.81 -1.75
C ILE A 413 3.14 -15.22 -0.38
N ARG A 414 2.50 -14.12 0.02
CA ARG A 414 2.84 -13.37 1.23
C ARG A 414 1.62 -13.18 2.15
N GLY A 415 1.89 -13.01 3.45
CA GLY A 415 0.90 -12.63 4.45
C GLY A 415 -0.20 -13.68 4.63
N SER A 416 -1.43 -13.21 4.81
CA SER A 416 -2.59 -14.07 5.04
C SER A 416 -2.89 -15.02 3.88
N ASP A 417 -2.55 -14.64 2.66
CA ASP A 417 -2.76 -15.48 1.48
C ASP A 417 -1.78 -16.66 1.47
N ALA A 418 -0.56 -16.45 1.98
CA ALA A 418 0.44 -17.50 2.15
C ALA A 418 -0.05 -18.55 3.15
N ASP A 419 -0.54 -18.08 4.31
CA ASP A 419 -1.10 -18.96 5.34
C ASP A 419 -2.36 -19.67 4.83
N GLY A 420 -3.28 -18.94 4.19
CA GLY A 420 -4.51 -19.48 3.64
C GLY A 420 -4.28 -20.53 2.55
N TYR A 421 -3.36 -20.28 1.63
CA TYR A 421 -2.98 -21.24 0.59
C TYR A 421 -2.30 -22.48 1.19
N ALA A 422 -1.37 -22.27 2.14
CA ALA A 422 -0.67 -23.36 2.80
C ALA A 422 -1.60 -24.26 3.63
N ASP A 423 -2.67 -23.71 4.20
CA ASP A 423 -3.63 -24.46 5.01
C ASP A 423 -4.76 -25.10 4.18
N GLN A 424 -5.17 -24.49 3.06
CA GLN A 424 -6.31 -24.95 2.27
C GLN A 424 -5.94 -25.85 1.09
N HIS A 425 -4.73 -25.69 0.54
CA HIS A 425 -4.33 -26.41 -0.67
C HIS A 425 -3.10 -27.30 -0.47
N LEU A 426 -2.11 -26.86 0.33
CA LEU A 426 -0.87 -27.60 0.48
C LEU A 426 -0.91 -28.63 1.61
N VAL A 427 -0.31 -29.79 1.37
CA VAL A 427 -0.10 -30.82 2.39
C VAL A 427 1.26 -30.63 3.07
N ARG A 428 1.41 -31.16 4.30
CA ARG A 428 2.74 -31.20 4.94
C ARG A 428 3.62 -32.18 4.16
N SER A 429 4.83 -31.74 3.82
CA SER A 429 5.84 -32.57 3.15
C SER A 429 6.95 -32.96 4.14
N ASP A 430 7.95 -33.69 3.66
CA ASP A 430 9.07 -34.17 4.46
C ASP A 430 9.87 -32.98 5.06
N PRO A 431 9.94 -32.85 6.40
CA PRO A 431 10.69 -31.78 7.05
C PRO A 431 12.20 -31.91 6.85
N THR A 432 12.73 -33.09 6.48
CA THR A 432 14.16 -33.26 6.23
C THR A 432 14.66 -32.44 5.05
N ALA A 433 13.76 -32.06 4.13
CA ALA A 433 14.05 -31.17 3.02
C ALA A 433 14.50 -29.76 3.46
N ALA A 434 14.17 -29.33 4.69
CA ALA A 434 14.64 -28.08 5.29
C ALA A 434 15.64 -28.29 6.44
N ALA A 435 16.08 -29.53 6.67
CA ALA A 435 17.00 -29.83 7.77
C ALA A 435 18.33 -29.09 7.60
N GLY A 436 18.74 -28.36 8.63
CA GLY A 436 19.98 -27.56 8.64
C GLY A 436 19.83 -26.13 8.14
N LEU A 437 18.65 -25.71 7.65
CA LEU A 437 18.40 -24.31 7.33
C LEU A 437 18.19 -23.49 8.61
N ASP A 438 19.09 -22.54 8.86
CA ASP A 438 18.84 -21.47 9.82
C ASP A 438 18.27 -20.24 9.09
N LEU A 439 16.96 -20.05 9.23
CA LEU A 439 16.26 -18.91 8.64
C LEU A 439 16.06 -17.76 9.65
N GLY A 440 16.66 -17.83 10.84
CA GLY A 440 16.68 -16.78 11.86
C GLY A 440 15.31 -16.24 12.28
N GLY A 441 14.28 -17.10 12.26
CA GLY A 441 12.92 -16.80 12.71
C GLY A 441 12.62 -17.44 14.07
N THR A 442 11.67 -16.87 14.80
CA THR A 442 11.21 -17.41 16.09
C THR A 442 10.35 -18.66 15.94
N LEU A 443 9.80 -18.89 14.75
CA LEU A 443 8.96 -20.04 14.42
C LEU A 443 9.65 -20.90 13.36
N PRO A 444 9.58 -22.24 13.49
CA PRO A 444 10.21 -23.14 12.54
C PRO A 444 9.55 -23.00 11.16
N ALA A 445 10.36 -22.92 10.11
CA ALA A 445 9.85 -23.02 8.76
C ALA A 445 9.31 -24.42 8.48
N GLY A 446 8.26 -24.48 7.65
CA GLY A 446 7.61 -25.73 7.28
C GLY A 446 7.73 -25.99 5.79
N VAL A 447 8.05 -27.23 5.43
CA VAL A 447 7.99 -27.66 4.02
C VAL A 447 6.59 -28.18 3.73
N ARG A 448 6.01 -27.66 2.64
CA ARG A 448 4.68 -27.99 2.16
C ARG A 448 4.79 -28.53 0.74
N GLU A 449 3.79 -29.27 0.30
CA GLU A 449 3.77 -29.85 -1.05
C GLU A 449 2.38 -29.69 -1.67
N CYS A 450 2.39 -29.39 -2.97
CA CYS A 450 1.20 -29.28 -3.78
C CYS A 450 0.76 -30.70 -4.20
N PRO A 451 -0.41 -31.21 -3.78
CA PRO A 451 -0.81 -32.60 -4.05
C PRO A 451 -0.98 -32.89 -5.55
N ASP A 452 -1.27 -31.86 -6.35
CA ASP A 452 -1.50 -32.02 -7.79
C ASP A 452 -0.22 -31.97 -8.63
N THR A 453 0.80 -31.22 -8.18
CA THR A 453 2.02 -30.95 -8.98
C THR A 453 3.30 -31.47 -8.34
N HIS A 454 3.22 -31.95 -7.09
CA HIS A 454 4.34 -32.33 -6.24
C HIS A 454 5.38 -31.22 -6.02
N ARG A 455 5.11 -29.98 -6.44
CA ARG A 455 5.99 -28.84 -6.16
C ARG A 455 6.08 -28.65 -4.65
N ARG A 456 7.32 -28.60 -4.15
CA ARG A 456 7.61 -28.30 -2.75
C ARG A 456 7.68 -26.80 -2.51
N TRP A 457 7.13 -26.35 -1.40
CA TRP A 457 7.05 -24.97 -0.98
C TRP A 457 7.66 -24.81 0.41
N LEU A 458 8.36 -23.70 0.63
CA LEU A 458 8.87 -23.33 1.94
C LEU A 458 7.97 -22.26 2.55
N LEU A 459 7.26 -22.62 3.62
CA LEU A 459 6.52 -21.68 4.45
C LEU A 459 7.44 -21.15 5.55
N VAL A 460 7.78 -19.88 5.49
CA VAL A 460 8.58 -19.19 6.51
C VAL A 460 7.66 -18.28 7.32
N PRO A 461 7.16 -18.76 8.49
CA PRO A 461 6.30 -17.95 9.36
C PRO A 461 7.09 -16.78 9.94
N GLY A 462 6.51 -15.58 9.87
CA GLY A 462 7.15 -14.39 10.43
C GLY A 462 8.46 -13.98 9.74
N GLY A 463 8.66 -14.38 8.48
CA GLY A 463 9.85 -14.07 7.68
C GLY A 463 10.00 -12.57 7.37
N ASP A 464 9.72 -12.17 6.13
CA ASP A 464 9.88 -10.77 5.72
C ASP A 464 8.90 -9.86 6.50
N ARG A 465 9.43 -8.90 7.25
CA ARG A 465 8.67 -7.94 8.07
C ARG A 465 7.69 -8.61 9.07
N GLY A 466 8.03 -9.78 9.58
CA GLY A 466 7.22 -10.50 10.56
C GLY A 466 5.97 -11.15 9.98
N ARG A 467 5.93 -11.41 8.66
CA ARG A 467 4.81 -12.05 7.97
C ARG A 467 5.22 -13.38 7.36
N SER A 468 4.25 -14.30 7.25
CA SER A 468 4.46 -15.54 6.51
C SER A 468 4.78 -15.25 5.06
N ILE A 469 5.77 -15.95 4.53
CA ILE A 469 6.07 -15.99 3.10
C ILE A 469 6.14 -17.46 2.68
N LEU A 470 5.54 -17.75 1.54
CA LEU A 470 5.49 -19.08 0.96
C LEU A 470 6.27 -19.05 -0.36
N LEU A 471 7.44 -19.69 -0.37
CA LEU A 471 8.38 -19.66 -1.48
C LEU A 471 8.27 -20.95 -2.31
N PRO A 472 8.02 -20.86 -3.63
CA PRO A 472 8.02 -22.03 -4.49
C PRO A 472 9.43 -22.59 -4.62
N GLY A 473 9.54 -23.91 -4.49
CA GLY A 473 10.74 -24.66 -4.80
C GLY A 473 10.65 -25.33 -6.16
N THR A 474 11.48 -26.36 -6.35
CA THR A 474 11.46 -27.21 -7.54
C THR A 474 10.43 -28.32 -7.43
N VAL A 475 10.03 -28.87 -8.58
CA VAL A 475 9.33 -30.16 -8.63
C VAL A 475 10.38 -31.25 -8.46
N PRO A 476 10.20 -32.25 -7.58
CA PRO A 476 11.13 -33.36 -7.45
C PRO A 476 11.31 -34.04 -8.81
N GLU A 477 12.55 -34.40 -9.15
CA GLU A 477 12.75 -35.27 -10.31
C GLU A 477 12.05 -36.61 -10.05
N PRO A 478 11.32 -37.16 -11.03
CA PRO A 478 10.75 -38.48 -10.88
C PRO A 478 11.89 -39.46 -10.57
N ALA A 479 11.69 -40.27 -9.52
CA ALA A 479 12.68 -41.29 -9.15
C ALA A 479 12.99 -42.14 -10.38
N VAL A 480 14.21 -42.05 -10.90
CA VAL A 480 14.64 -42.90 -12.00
C VAL A 480 14.59 -44.32 -11.45
N PRO A 481 13.75 -45.22 -12.00
CA PRO A 481 13.71 -46.59 -11.53
C PRO A 481 15.13 -47.16 -11.64
N ALA A 482 15.63 -47.74 -10.55
CA ALA A 482 16.94 -48.37 -10.55
C ALA A 482 17.01 -49.32 -11.75
N PRO A 483 18.12 -49.33 -12.52
CA PRO A 483 18.25 -50.23 -13.64
C PRO A 483 18.00 -51.64 -13.14
N ASP A 484 17.00 -52.31 -13.70
CA ASP A 484 16.65 -53.69 -13.38
C ASP A 484 17.92 -54.53 -13.58
N THR A 485 18.60 -54.86 -12.49
CA THR A 485 19.77 -55.76 -12.49
C THR A 485 19.35 -57.21 -12.65
N THR A 486 18.09 -57.48 -13.01
CA THR A 486 17.67 -58.75 -13.60
C THR A 486 18.36 -58.88 -14.95
N THR A 487 19.56 -59.44 -14.88
CA THR A 487 20.29 -60.03 -15.98
C THR A 487 19.37 -61.09 -16.57
N GLY A 488 18.53 -60.70 -17.53
CA GLY A 488 17.71 -61.60 -18.32
C GLY A 488 18.64 -62.48 -19.12
N GLY A 489 18.97 -63.64 -18.59
CA GLY A 489 19.52 -64.75 -19.36
C GLY A 489 18.49 -65.14 -20.40
N TYR A 490 18.76 -64.78 -21.66
CA TYR A 490 18.10 -65.41 -22.79
C TYR A 490 18.58 -66.87 -22.84
N LEU A 491 17.68 -67.79 -22.54
CA LEU A 491 17.77 -69.20 -22.96
C LEU A 491 16.97 -69.38 -24.24
#